data_AF-D1JFR6-F1
#
_entry.id   AF-D1JFR6-F1
#
_cell.length_a   1.000
_cell.length_b   1.000
_cell.length_c   1.000
_cell.angle_alpha   90.00
_cell.angle_beta   90.00
_cell.angle_gamma   90.00
#
_symmetry.space_group_name_H-M   'P 1'
#
loop_
_entity.id
_entity.type
_entity.pdbx_description
1 polymer ?
#
loop_
_entity_poly.entity_id
_entity_poly.type
_entity_poly.pdbx_seq_one_letter_code
_entity_poly.pdbx_strand_id
1 'polypeptide(L)' 'MERYFKFKGIPPHITIDKIEAEIAFLPGPPERALEIAEKSSSYEKVTEQREFVTYKGKHGGRECASGRC' A
#
# COMPACT_ATOMS: atom_id res chain seq x y z
N MET A 1 22.42 5.32 14.24
CA MET A 1 23.05 4.68 13.07
C MET A 1 22.11 3.67 12.40
N GLU A 2 21.34 2.87 13.15
CA GLU A 2 20.36 1.90 12.62
C GLU A 2 19.27 2.48 11.70
N ARG A 3 18.74 3.68 11.99
CA ARG A 3 17.71 4.31 11.15
C ARG A 3 18.18 4.59 9.72
N TYR A 4 19.46 4.89 9.52
CA TYR A 4 20.02 5.21 8.20
C TYR A 4 20.08 3.97 7.30
N PHE A 5 20.29 2.78 7.88
CA PHE A 5 20.29 1.52 7.15
C PHE A 5 18.89 1.00 6.86
N LYS A 6 17.89 1.35 7.69
CA LYS A 6 16.48 0.93 7.50
C LYS A 6 15.82 1.53 6.25
N PHE A 7 16.27 2.70 5.79
CA PHE A 7 15.70 3.41 4.63
C PHE A 7 16.59 3.35 3.39
N LYS A 8 17.66 2.54 3.38
CA LYS A 8 18.54 2.45 2.22
C LYS A 8 17.80 1.78 1.06
N GLY A 9 17.17 2.58 0.21
CA GLY A 9 16.33 2.14 -0.91
C GLY A 9 14.82 2.14 -0.62
N ILE A 10 14.39 2.36 0.62
CA ILE A 10 12.97 2.32 1.02
C ILE A 10 12.46 3.74 1.29
N PRO A 11 11.34 4.18 0.67
CA PRO A 11 10.70 5.46 0.96
C PRO A 11 10.41 5.63 2.46
N PRO A 12 10.79 6.75 3.09
CA PRO A 12 10.77 6.87 4.55
C PRO A 12 9.39 7.05 5.18
N HIS A 13 8.37 7.31 4.35
CA HIS A 13 6.99 7.59 4.77
C HIS A 13 6.05 6.40 4.57
N ILE A 14 6.19 5.69 3.45
CA ILE A 14 5.35 4.54 3.10
C ILE A 14 6.00 3.23 3.59
N THR A 15 7.33 3.20 3.73
CA THR A 15 8.12 2.03 4.15
C THR A 15 7.91 0.76 3.32
N ILE A 16 7.61 0.92 2.04
CA ILE A 16 7.48 -0.18 1.08
C ILE A 16 8.64 -0.11 0.10
N ASP A 17 9.39 -1.21 -0.04
CA ASP A 17 10.44 -1.35 -1.04
C ASP A 17 9.85 -1.48 -2.45
N LYS A 18 8.91 -2.42 -2.64
CA LYS A 18 8.23 -2.65 -3.92
C LYS A 18 6.83 -3.25 -3.70
N ILE A 19 5.86 -2.76 -4.46
CA ILE A 19 4.58 -3.44 -4.69
C ILE A 19 4.48 -3.77 -6.18
N GLU A 20 4.15 -5.01 -6.49
CA GLU A 20 3.79 -5.42 -7.85
C GLU A 20 2.28 -5.30 -8.02
N ALA A 21 1.86 -4.18 -8.60
CA ALA A 21 0.49 -3.90 -9.00
C ALA A 21 0.50 -3.06 -10.29
N GLU A 22 -0.43 -3.34 -11.19
CA GLU A 22 -0.55 -2.59 -12.46
C GLU A 22 -1.20 -1.22 -12.24
N ILE A 23 -2.09 -1.12 -11.26
CA ILE A 23 -2.91 0.06 -10.97
C ILE A 23 -2.87 0.36 -9.47
N ALA A 24 -2.71 1.64 -9.12
CA ALA A 24 -2.77 2.12 -7.74
C ALA A 24 -3.90 3.14 -7.54
N PHE A 25 -4.73 2.93 -6.52
CA PHE A 25 -5.75 3.86 -6.06
C PHE A 25 -5.26 4.62 -4.82
N LEU A 26 -5.21 5.96 -4.90
CA LEU A 26 -4.65 6.81 -3.84
C LEU A 26 -5.71 7.72 -3.21
N PRO A 27 -6.61 7.19 -2.35
CA PRO A 27 -7.56 8.02 -1.64
C PRO A 27 -6.88 8.85 -0.55
N GLY A 28 -7.45 10.03 -0.26
CA GLY A 28 -7.01 10.87 0.86
C GLY A 28 -7.16 10.18 2.22
N PRO A 29 -8.36 9.73 2.62
CA PRO A 29 -8.54 9.04 3.91
C PRO A 29 -8.03 7.59 3.89
N PRO A 30 -7.31 7.11 4.92
CA PRO A 30 -6.80 5.73 4.98
C PRO A 30 -7.94 4.70 5.05
N GLU A 31 -9.08 5.04 5.63
CA GLU A 31 -10.26 4.15 5.70
C GLU A 31 -10.79 3.84 4.30
N ARG A 32 -10.75 4.81 3.39
CA ARG A 32 -11.17 4.62 1.99
C ARG A 32 -10.22 3.68 1.24
N ALA A 33 -8.94 3.60 1.63
CA ALA A 33 -8.03 2.62 1.04
C ALA A 33 -8.44 1.18 1.39
N LEU A 34 -8.91 0.96 2.61
CA LEU A 34 -9.48 -0.33 3.06
C LEU A 34 -10.78 -0.64 2.33
N GLU A 35 -11.72 0.32 2.25
CA GLU A 35 -13.00 0.12 1.53
C GLU A 35 -12.80 -0.29 0.06
N ILE A 36 -11.75 0.23 -0.60
CA ILE A 36 -11.38 -0.17 -1.96
C ILE A 36 -10.80 -1.59 -1.95
N ALA A 37 -9.93 -1.91 -0.99
CA ALA A 37 -9.32 -3.23 -0.87
C ALA A 37 -10.38 -4.33 -0.65
N GLU A 38 -11.36 -4.09 0.22
CA GLU A 38 -12.46 -5.02 0.53
C GLU A 38 -13.36 -5.35 -0.66
N LYS A 39 -13.39 -4.50 -1.69
CA LYS A 39 -14.10 -4.75 -2.96
C LYS A 39 -13.32 -5.62 -3.94
N SER A 40 -12.09 -6.00 -3.60
CA SER A 40 -11.26 -6.91 -4.39
C SER A 40 -11.67 -8.36 -4.12
N SER A 41 -11.38 -9.27 -5.06
CA SER A 41 -11.64 -10.70 -4.85
C SER A 41 -10.77 -11.30 -3.74
N SER A 42 -9.64 -10.67 -3.47
CA SER A 42 -8.72 -10.95 -2.37
C SER A 42 -7.97 -9.67 -2.05
N TYR A 43 -7.60 -9.46 -0.79
CA TYR A 43 -6.72 -8.36 -0.40
C TYR A 43 -5.85 -8.70 0.80
N GLU A 44 -4.70 -8.03 0.91
CA GLU A 44 -3.78 -8.09 2.03
C GLU A 44 -3.27 -6.68 2.39
N LYS A 45 -2.99 -6.43 3.67
CA LYS A 45 -2.33 -5.20 4.11
C LYS A 45 -0.81 -5.38 3.95
N VAL A 46 -0.19 -4.51 3.14
CA VAL A 46 1.25 -4.57 2.82
C VAL A 46 2.07 -3.73 3.80
N THR A 47 1.58 -2.54 4.15
CA THR A 47 2.26 -1.64 5.09
C THR A 47 1.26 -0.83 5.89
N GLU A 48 1.72 -0.38 7.06
CA GLU A 48 1.05 0.64 7.86
C GLU A 48 2.11 1.43 8.62
N GLN A 49 2.21 2.73 8.33
CA GLN A 49 3.10 3.65 9.01
C GLN A 49 2.44 5.02 9.15
N ARG A 50 2.17 5.44 10.40
CA ARG A 50 1.43 6.68 10.69
C ARG A 50 0.07 6.66 9.99
N GLU A 51 -0.16 7.61 9.09
CA GLU A 51 -1.36 7.72 8.27
C GLU A 51 -1.26 6.92 6.95
N PHE A 52 -0.06 6.48 6.57
CA PHE A 52 0.15 5.76 5.32
C PHE A 52 -0.19 4.29 5.50
N VAL A 53 -1.18 3.83 4.74
CA VAL A 53 -1.62 2.44 4.71
C VAL A 53 -1.65 2.01 3.26
N THR A 54 -1.23 0.78 2.98
CA THR A 54 -1.32 0.23 1.64
C THR A 54 -1.80 -1.21 1.68
N TYR A 55 -2.76 -1.50 0.82
CA TYR A 55 -3.31 -2.80 0.58
C TYR A 55 -3.00 -3.23 -0.85
N LYS A 56 -2.78 -4.53 -1.03
CA LYS A 56 -2.69 -5.15 -2.34
C LYS A 56 -3.91 -6.04 -2.51
N GLY A 57 -4.49 -6.07 -3.69
CA GLY A 57 -5.64 -6.91 -3.98
C GLY A 57 -5.79 -7.23 -5.45
N LYS A 58 -6.79 -8.06 -5.77
CA LYS A 58 -7.06 -8.50 -7.14
C LYS A 58 -8.42 -8.00 -7.62
N HIS A 59 -8.44 -7.27 -8.73
CA HIS A 59 -9.66 -6.73 -9.33
C HIS A 59 -9.71 -7.05 -10.82
N GLY A 60 -10.80 -7.67 -11.30
CA GLY A 60 -10.93 -8.06 -12.71
C GLY A 60 -9.79 -8.97 -13.22
N GLY A 61 -9.20 -9.78 -12.33
CA GLY A 61 -8.07 -10.66 -12.67
C GLY A 61 -6.68 -10.01 -12.62
N ARG A 62 -6.59 -8.69 -12.35
CA ARG A 62 -5.34 -7.93 -12.29
C ARG A 62 -4.93 -7.58 -10.87
N GLU A 63 -3.64 -7.46 -10.64
CA GLU A 63 -3.07 -7.01 -9.37
C GLU A 63 -3.21 -5.49 -9.25
N CYS A 64 -3.83 -5.03 -8.16
CA CYS A 64 -4.09 -3.63 -7.86
C CYS A 64 -3.58 -3.29 -6.46
N ALA A 65 -3.27 -2.02 -6.22
CA ALA A 65 -2.96 -1.49 -4.90
C ALA A 65 -3.95 -0.39 -4.52
N SER A 66 -4.31 -0.30 -3.25
CA SER A 66 -5.03 0.84 -2.69
C SER A 66 -4.31 1.34 -1.46
N GLY A 67 -4.06 2.65 -1.37
CA GLY A 67 -3.32 3.18 -0.23
C GLY A 67 -3.33 4.69 -0.09
N ARG A 68 -3.19 5.16 1.14
CA ARG A 68 -2.76 6.54 1.41
C ARG A 68 -1.23 6.50 1.37
N CYS A 69 -0.64 7.23 0.42
CA CYS A 69 0.79 7.28 0.14
C CYS A 69 1.35 8.68 0.35
#